data_AF-A0A0G8AUT2-F1
#
_entry.id   AF-A0A0G8AUT2-F1
#
_cell.length_a   1.000
_cell.length_b   1.000
_cell.length_c   1.000
_cell.angle_alpha   90.00
_cell.angle_beta   90.00
_cell.angle_gamma   90.00
#
_symmetry.space_group_name_H-M   'P 1'
#
loop_
_entity.id
_entity.type
_entity.pdbx_description
1 polymer ?
#
loop_
_entity_poly.entity_id
_entity_poly.type
_entity_poly.pdbx_seq_one_letter_code
_entity_poly.pdbx_strand_id
1 'polypeptide(L)'
;LLLATGHQLDPRAMTTVVTGQGFSPRQPPPDTESRLAWQRDHLLLLWGPGCFETWLTWAKLGLATAGTATEQLVGRGVPALSLPGPGPQFTPAFARRQSRLLGGAVLPCFSQQHFRQELAHLLGDPRYGRLLGRRGQRRMGPRGGSGSIARLVRQRLLQPHGIINPTALSSWPSPSKEHMR
;
A
#
# COMPACT_ATOMS: atom_id res chain seq x y z
N LEU A 1 -11.59 -6.20 -2.26
CA LEU A 1 -10.94 -4.99 -1.73
C LEU A 1 -10.06 -5.42 -0.58
N LEU A 2 -8.85 -4.87 -0.43
CA LEU A 2 -7.99 -5.14 0.71
C LEU A 2 -7.69 -3.83 1.43
N LEU A 3 -8.10 -3.73 2.70
CA LEU A 3 -7.72 -2.62 3.58
C LEU A 3 -6.53 -3.06 4.42
N ALA A 4 -5.38 -2.44 4.20
CA ALA A 4 -4.22 -2.66 5.04
C ALA A 4 -4.18 -1.61 6.15
N THR A 5 -4.13 -2.06 7.40
CA THR A 5 -4.04 -1.20 8.57
C THR A 5 -2.73 -1.47 9.31
N GLY A 6 -2.09 -0.42 9.81
CA GLY A 6 -0.86 -0.54 10.58
C GLY A 6 -1.11 -1.15 11.96
N HIS A 7 -1.41 -0.31 12.95
CA HIS A 7 -1.62 -0.77 14.33
C HIS A 7 -2.85 -1.69 14.42
N GLN A 8 -2.79 -2.66 15.34
CA GLN A 8 -3.83 -3.65 15.52
C GLN A 8 -5.14 -2.96 15.90
N LEU A 9 -6.12 -3.00 15.00
CA LEU A 9 -7.47 -2.54 15.31
C LEU A 9 -8.04 -3.43 16.42
N ASP A 10 -8.62 -2.82 17.44
CA ASP A 10 -9.31 -3.55 18.50
C ASP A 10 -10.47 -4.37 17.90
N PRO A 11 -10.45 -5.71 18.04
CA PRO A 11 -11.51 -6.57 17.54
C PRO A 11 -12.90 -6.18 18.04
N ARG A 12 -13.00 -5.66 19.29
CA ARG A 12 -14.28 -5.26 19.88
C ARG A 12 -14.82 -4.01 19.19
N ALA A 13 -14.00 -2.96 19.10
CA ALA A 13 -14.36 -1.73 18.39
C ALA A 13 -14.78 -2.03 16.94
N MET A 14 -14.04 -2.89 16.23
CA MET A 14 -14.39 -3.27 14.88
C MET A 14 -15.68 -4.07 14.81
N THR A 15 -15.93 -4.99 15.75
CA THR A 15 -17.21 -5.73 15.82
C THR A 15 -18.37 -4.74 15.94
N THR A 16 -18.28 -3.76 16.85
CA THR A 16 -19.31 -2.73 17.04
C THR A 16 -19.59 -1.94 15.76
N VAL A 17 -18.53 -1.49 15.07
CA VAL A 17 -18.68 -0.72 13.82
C VAL A 17 -19.29 -1.59 12.72
N VAL A 18 -18.80 -2.82 12.55
CA VAL A 18 -19.23 -3.71 11.47
C VAL A 18 -20.68 -4.15 11.67
N THR A 19 -21.09 -4.51 12.89
CA THR A 19 -22.48 -4.85 13.20
C THR A 19 -23.42 -3.66 13.08
N GLY A 20 -22.99 -2.45 13.48
CA GLY A 20 -23.73 -1.21 13.25
C GLY A 20 -24.01 -0.92 11.78
N GLN A 21 -23.20 -1.47 10.87
CA GLN A 21 -23.39 -1.38 9.42
C GLN A 21 -24.23 -2.56 8.84
N GLY A 22 -24.88 -3.36 9.68
CA GLY A 22 -25.77 -4.45 9.27
C GLY A 22 -25.06 -5.74 8.86
N PHE A 23 -23.78 -5.90 9.20
CA PHE A 23 -23.09 -7.18 9.03
C PHE A 23 -23.32 -8.09 10.25
N SER A 24 -23.57 -9.37 10.01
CA SER A 24 -23.72 -10.38 11.05
C SER A 24 -22.43 -11.19 11.20
N PRO A 25 -21.99 -11.51 12.44
CA PRO A 25 -20.86 -12.40 12.67
C PRO A 25 -21.07 -13.77 12.02
N ARG A 26 -20.00 -14.34 11.48
CA ARG A 26 -19.99 -15.68 10.87
C ARG A 26 -18.68 -16.38 11.21
N GLN A 27 -18.66 -17.71 11.17
CA GLN A 27 -17.40 -18.45 11.21
C GLN A 27 -16.53 -18.14 9.97
N PRO A 28 -15.25 -17.78 10.16
CA PRO A 28 -14.26 -17.70 9.09
C PRO A 28 -14.34 -18.92 8.15
N PRO A 29 -14.43 -18.72 6.82
CA PRO A 29 -14.30 -19.84 5.91
C PRO A 29 -12.92 -20.49 6.07
N PRO A 30 -12.80 -21.81 5.85
CA PRO A 30 -11.52 -22.50 5.88
C PRO A 30 -10.54 -21.87 4.88
N ASP A 31 -9.24 -21.99 5.16
CA ASP A 31 -8.14 -21.51 4.32
C ASP A 31 -8.09 -19.99 4.09
N THR A 32 -8.86 -19.21 4.86
CA THR A 32 -8.83 -17.75 4.76
C THR A 32 -7.76 -17.09 5.63
N GLU A 33 -7.19 -17.84 6.57
CA GLU A 33 -6.34 -17.34 7.67
C GLU A 33 -7.00 -16.26 8.54
N SER A 34 -8.29 -15.98 8.32
CA SER A 34 -8.99 -14.91 9.02
C SER A 34 -9.32 -15.31 10.44
N ARG A 35 -9.14 -14.37 11.37
CA ARG A 35 -9.49 -14.54 12.78
C ARG A 35 -10.97 -14.26 13.03
N LEU A 36 -11.53 -13.29 12.30
CA LEU A 36 -12.94 -12.91 12.38
C LEU A 36 -13.51 -12.75 10.98
N ALA A 37 -14.79 -13.08 10.85
CA ALA A 37 -15.53 -12.89 9.62
C ALA A 37 -16.94 -12.37 9.91
N TRP A 38 -17.45 -11.53 9.02
CA TRP A 38 -18.83 -11.08 9.02
C TRP A 38 -19.40 -11.12 7.61
N GLN A 39 -20.72 -11.27 7.52
CA GLN A 39 -21.43 -11.29 6.25
C GLN A 39 -22.60 -10.30 6.25
N ARG A 40 -22.83 -9.67 5.10
CA ARG A 40 -24.05 -8.93 4.77
C ARG A 40 -24.38 -9.18 3.32
N ASP A 41 -25.55 -9.75 3.04
CA ASP A 41 -25.94 -10.18 1.69
C ASP A 41 -24.86 -11.07 1.04
N HIS A 42 -24.30 -10.62 -0.10
CA HIS A 42 -23.22 -11.26 -0.85
C HIS A 42 -21.81 -10.74 -0.45
N LEU A 43 -21.71 -9.87 0.55
CA LEU A 43 -20.46 -9.30 1.03
C LEU A 43 -19.91 -10.09 2.20
N LEU A 44 -18.68 -10.57 2.06
CA LEU A 44 -17.90 -11.19 3.11
C LEU A 44 -16.79 -10.23 3.55
N LEU A 45 -16.77 -9.90 4.83
CA LEU A 45 -15.71 -9.11 5.46
C LEU A 45 -14.85 -10.04 6.30
N LEU A 46 -13.56 -10.10 5.97
CA LEU A 46 -12.55 -10.89 6.69
C LEU A 46 -11.64 -9.95 7.46
N TRP A 47 -11.26 -10.36 8.66
CA TRP A 47 -10.26 -9.66 9.47
C TRP A 47 -9.30 -10.63 10.15
N GLY A 48 -8.01 -10.30 10.13
CA GLY A 48 -6.95 -11.13 10.67
C GLY A 48 -5.61 -10.40 10.66
N PRO A 49 -4.87 -10.39 11.78
CA PRO A 49 -3.48 -9.93 11.78
C PRO A 49 -2.58 -10.91 11.03
N GLY A 50 -1.57 -10.40 10.33
CA GLY A 50 -0.59 -11.23 9.62
C GLY A 50 -1.01 -11.75 8.24
N CYS A 51 -2.28 -11.58 7.85
CA CYS A 51 -2.81 -12.15 6.60
C CYS A 51 -2.49 -11.32 5.33
N PHE A 52 -1.70 -10.25 5.43
CA PHE A 52 -1.54 -9.28 4.34
C PHE A 52 -0.98 -9.92 3.06
N GLU A 53 0.09 -10.70 3.15
CA GLU A 53 0.72 -11.32 1.96
C GLU A 53 -0.22 -12.33 1.29
N THR A 54 -0.94 -13.14 2.08
CA THR A 54 -1.94 -14.08 1.57
C THR A 54 -3.07 -13.32 0.85
N TRP A 55 -3.66 -12.32 1.51
CA TRP A 55 -4.82 -11.60 0.97
C TRP A 55 -4.48 -10.65 -0.17
N LEU A 56 -3.23 -10.21 -0.27
CA LEU A 56 -2.74 -9.41 -1.38
C LEU A 56 -2.92 -10.14 -2.72
N THR A 57 -2.85 -11.48 -2.72
CA THR A 57 -3.09 -12.29 -3.93
C THR A 57 -4.55 -12.24 -4.41
N TRP A 58 -5.50 -11.94 -3.52
CA TRP A 58 -6.93 -11.81 -3.83
C TRP A 58 -7.32 -10.36 -4.13
N ALA A 59 -6.43 -9.41 -3.85
CA ALA A 59 -6.73 -7.99 -3.91
C ALA A 59 -6.81 -7.49 -5.37
N LYS A 60 -7.98 -6.97 -5.76
CA LYS A 60 -8.16 -6.23 -7.02
C LYS A 60 -7.95 -4.71 -6.87
N LEU A 61 -8.15 -4.22 -5.64
CA LEU A 61 -8.06 -2.81 -5.28
C LEU A 61 -7.72 -2.73 -3.79
N GLY A 62 -6.74 -1.88 -3.46
CA GLY A 62 -6.34 -1.57 -2.09
C GLY A 62 -7.05 -0.33 -1.55
N LEU A 63 -7.38 -0.37 -0.27
CA LEU A 63 -7.65 0.81 0.53
C LEU A 63 -6.46 0.97 1.47
N ALA A 64 -5.76 2.10 1.41
CA ALA A 64 -4.54 2.23 2.17
C ALA A 64 -4.26 3.67 2.61
N THR A 65 -3.67 3.80 3.78
CA THR A 65 -3.02 5.05 4.22
C THR A 65 -1.55 5.04 3.74
N ALA A 66 -0.75 6.03 4.13
CA ALA A 66 0.69 5.97 3.83
C ALA A 66 1.37 4.69 4.32
N GLY A 67 2.53 4.37 3.72
CA GLY A 67 3.46 3.37 4.23
C GLY A 67 3.69 2.15 3.34
N THR A 68 4.40 1.17 3.89
CA THR A 68 4.93 0.00 3.16
C THR A 68 3.84 -0.86 2.53
N ALA A 69 2.69 -1.02 3.17
CA ALA A 69 1.58 -1.81 2.62
C ALA A 69 1.08 -1.24 1.28
N THR A 70 1.05 0.09 1.16
CA THR A 70 0.67 0.79 -0.08
C THR A 70 1.69 0.54 -1.19
N GLU A 71 2.98 0.59 -0.85
CA GLU A 71 4.05 0.29 -1.79
C GLU A 71 4.00 -1.17 -2.27
N GLN A 72 3.68 -2.11 -1.37
CA GLN A 72 3.54 -3.52 -1.72
C GLN A 72 2.31 -3.79 -2.59
N LEU A 73 1.15 -3.20 -2.29
CA LEU A 73 -0.05 -3.24 -3.14
C LEU A 73 0.29 -2.82 -4.57
N VAL A 74 0.85 -1.62 -4.69
CA VAL A 74 1.23 -1.00 -5.96
C VAL A 74 2.27 -1.84 -6.70
N GLY A 75 3.28 -2.35 -5.99
CA GLY A 75 4.32 -3.21 -6.55
C GLY A 75 3.80 -4.54 -7.07
N ARG A 76 2.68 -5.05 -6.53
CA ARG A 76 1.96 -6.21 -7.07
C ARG A 76 1.01 -5.88 -8.22
N GLY A 77 0.86 -4.60 -8.56
CA GLY A 77 -0.07 -4.15 -9.60
C GLY A 77 -1.50 -3.99 -9.11
N VAL A 78 -1.69 -3.92 -7.79
CA VAL A 78 -2.98 -3.61 -7.18
C VAL A 78 -3.04 -2.08 -7.02
N PRO A 79 -3.89 -1.36 -7.77
CA PRO A 79 -4.08 0.07 -7.53
C PRO A 79 -4.65 0.29 -6.13
N ALA A 80 -4.50 1.50 -5.59
CA ALA A 80 -5.03 1.82 -4.27
C ALA A 80 -5.73 3.17 -4.21
N LEU A 81 -6.75 3.28 -3.36
CA LEU A 81 -7.32 4.54 -2.91
C LEU A 81 -6.75 4.90 -1.55
N SER A 82 -6.44 6.17 -1.35
CA SER A 82 -5.93 6.67 -0.07
C SER A 82 -6.76 7.85 0.44
N LEU A 83 -6.99 7.89 1.75
CA LEU A 83 -7.83 8.87 2.42
C LEU A 83 -6.95 9.69 3.38
N PRO A 84 -6.33 10.80 2.93
CA PRO A 84 -5.62 11.71 3.82
C PRO A 84 -6.56 12.23 4.91
N GLY A 85 -6.12 12.11 6.16
CA GLY A 85 -6.86 12.55 7.32
C GLY A 85 -6.46 13.95 7.78
N PRO A 86 -7.18 14.53 8.76
CA PRO A 86 -6.83 15.82 9.35
C PRO A 86 -5.60 15.73 10.28
N GLY A 87 -5.23 14.53 10.72
CA GLY A 87 -4.09 14.31 11.61
C GLY A 87 -2.73 14.40 10.91
N PRO A 88 -1.64 14.58 11.68
CA PRO A 88 -0.30 14.81 11.13
C PRO A 88 0.29 13.59 10.42
N GLN A 89 -0.23 12.38 10.68
CA GLN A 89 0.36 11.13 10.19
C GLN A 89 0.19 10.90 8.69
N PHE A 90 -0.89 11.41 8.08
CA PHE A 90 -1.12 11.25 6.63
C PHE A 90 -1.81 12.47 6.04
N THR A 91 -1.00 13.48 5.71
CA THR A 91 -1.46 14.78 5.21
C THR A 91 -1.79 14.76 3.72
N PRO A 92 -2.62 15.70 3.21
CA PRO A 92 -2.88 15.84 1.78
C PRO A 92 -1.62 16.03 0.93
N ALA A 93 -0.63 16.77 1.44
CA ALA A 93 0.63 16.99 0.75
C ALA A 93 1.45 15.69 0.63
N PHE A 94 1.46 14.88 1.69
CA PHE A 94 2.09 13.57 1.67
C PHE A 94 1.38 12.63 0.68
N ALA A 95 0.05 12.57 0.70
CA ALA A 95 -0.72 11.71 -0.20
C ALA A 95 -0.48 12.04 -1.68
N ARG A 96 -0.44 13.33 -2.05
CA ARG A 96 -0.07 13.78 -3.41
C ARG A 96 1.34 13.35 -3.79
N ARG A 97 2.30 13.50 -2.86
CA ARG A 97 3.68 13.08 -3.08
C ARG A 97 3.78 11.57 -3.28
N GLN A 98 3.11 10.78 -2.44
CA GLN A 98 3.10 9.31 -2.55
C GLN A 98 2.51 8.87 -3.89
N SER A 99 1.37 9.45 -4.29
CA SER A 99 0.76 9.19 -5.61
C SER A 99 1.74 9.44 -6.75
N ARG A 100 2.40 10.61 -6.77
CA ARG A 100 3.41 10.94 -7.79
C ARG A 100 4.59 9.98 -7.77
N LEU A 101 5.12 9.65 -6.59
CA LEU A 101 6.24 8.72 -6.44
C LEU A 101 5.89 7.29 -6.87
N LEU A 102 4.61 6.92 -6.84
CA LEU A 102 4.09 5.61 -7.25
C LEU A 102 3.44 5.64 -8.64
N GLY A 103 3.75 6.66 -9.45
CA GLY A 103 3.31 6.74 -10.85
C GLY A 103 1.79 6.92 -11.01
N GLY A 104 1.11 7.50 -10.01
CA GLY A 104 -0.34 7.67 -10.00
C GLY A 104 -1.12 6.38 -9.73
N ALA A 105 -0.45 5.28 -9.36
CA ALA A 105 -1.11 4.01 -9.04
C ALA A 105 -1.88 4.03 -7.70
N VAL A 106 -1.66 5.07 -6.90
CA VAL A 106 -2.43 5.38 -5.69
C VAL A 106 -3.16 6.68 -5.90
N LEU A 107 -4.48 6.67 -5.76
CA LEU A 107 -5.33 7.84 -5.94
C LEU A 107 -5.67 8.44 -4.57
N PRO A 108 -5.24 9.68 -4.28
CA PRO A 108 -5.61 10.37 -3.06
C PRO A 108 -7.02 10.96 -3.16
N CYS A 109 -7.92 10.50 -2.30
CA CYS A 109 -9.31 10.92 -2.23
C CYS A 109 -9.50 11.91 -1.07
N PHE A 110 -9.76 13.19 -1.40
CA PHE A 110 -9.88 14.27 -0.42
C PHE A 110 -11.30 14.49 0.12
N SER A 111 -12.28 13.72 -0.35
CA SER A 111 -13.66 13.75 0.14
C SER A 111 -14.31 12.38 0.02
N GLN A 112 -15.38 12.14 0.78
CA GLN A 112 -16.16 10.91 0.67
C GLN A 112 -16.78 10.75 -0.72
N GLN A 113 -17.20 11.85 -1.35
CA GLN A 113 -17.75 11.83 -2.70
C GLN A 113 -16.69 11.40 -3.72
N HIS A 114 -15.50 11.99 -3.67
CA HIS A 114 -14.39 11.63 -4.56
C HIS A 114 -13.99 10.15 -4.35
N PHE A 115 -13.93 9.70 -3.10
CA PHE A 115 -13.66 8.30 -2.78
C PHE A 115 -14.68 7.34 -3.41
N ARG A 116 -15.98 7.64 -3.27
CA ARG A 116 -17.06 6.82 -3.85
C ARG A 116 -17.00 6.79 -5.37
N GLN A 117 -16.70 7.93 -6.00
CA GLN A 117 -16.56 8.04 -7.45
C GLN A 117 -15.40 7.19 -7.97
N GLU A 118 -14.21 7.31 -7.38
CA GLU A 118 -13.03 6.52 -7.80
C GLU A 118 -13.20 5.03 -7.49
N LEU A 119 -13.83 4.70 -6.37
CA LEU A 119 -14.16 3.32 -6.04
C LEU A 119 -15.09 2.71 -7.09
N ALA A 120 -16.18 3.41 -7.44
CA ALA A 120 -17.12 2.96 -8.46
C ALA A 120 -16.43 2.83 -9.83
N HIS A 121 -15.58 3.79 -10.20
CA HIS A 121 -14.85 3.75 -11.46
C HIS A 121 -13.88 2.56 -11.53
N LEU A 122 -13.09 2.30 -10.48
CA LEU A 122 -12.16 1.17 -10.45
C LEU A 122 -12.84 -0.20 -10.42
N LEU A 123 -14.02 -0.29 -9.79
CA LEU A 123 -14.82 -1.51 -9.79
C LEU A 123 -15.57 -1.71 -11.13
N GLY A 124 -15.98 -0.63 -11.78
CA GLY A 124 -16.72 -0.64 -13.04
C GLY A 124 -15.87 -0.76 -14.29
N ASP A 125 -14.61 -0.27 -14.27
CA ASP A 125 -13.67 -0.38 -15.40
C ASP A 125 -12.39 -1.15 -15.03
N PRO A 126 -12.34 -2.46 -15.33
CA PRO A 126 -11.14 -3.26 -15.16
C PRO A 126 -9.93 -2.79 -15.98
N ARG A 127 -10.12 -2.06 -17.09
CA ARG A 127 -9.02 -1.53 -17.91
C ARG A 127 -8.29 -0.42 -17.17
N TYR A 128 -9.02 0.49 -16.55
CA TYR A 128 -8.45 1.54 -15.71
C TYR A 128 -7.64 0.96 -14.55
N GLY A 129 -8.18 -0.03 -13.83
CA GLY A 129 -7.45 -0.73 -12.77
C GLY A 129 -6.14 -1.37 -13.26
N ARG A 130 -6.16 -2.06 -14.41
CA ARG A 130 -4.94 -2.64 -15.02
C ARG A 130 -3.93 -1.58 -15.45
N LEU A 131 -4.38 -0.44 -15.98
CA LEU A 131 -3.51 0.67 -16.36
C LEU A 131 -2.74 1.20 -15.15
N LEU A 132 -3.44 1.46 -14.04
CA LEU A 132 -2.83 1.93 -12.80
C LEU A 132 -1.91 0.88 -12.20
N GLY A 133 -2.32 -0.39 -12.18
CA GLY A 133 -1.50 -1.51 -11.73
C GLY A 133 -0.16 -1.60 -12.47
N ARG A 134 -0.18 -1.47 -13.81
CA ARG A 134 1.05 -1.45 -14.63
C ARG A 134 1.94 -0.25 -14.33
N ARG A 135 1.37 0.93 -14.08
CA ARG A 135 2.16 2.11 -13.65
C ARG A 135 2.85 1.85 -12.32
N GLY A 136 2.11 1.24 -11.39
CA GLY A 136 2.61 0.84 -10.07
C GLY A 136 3.79 -0.12 -10.14
N GLN A 137 3.61 -1.24 -10.85
CA GLN A 137 4.67 -2.24 -11.07
C GLN A 137 5.92 -1.63 -11.71
N ARG A 138 5.75 -0.82 -12.77
CA ARG A 138 6.87 -0.15 -13.43
C ARG A 138 7.61 0.79 -12.49
N ARG A 139 6.88 1.52 -11.64
CA ARG A 139 7.47 2.52 -10.75
C ARG A 139 8.17 1.88 -9.55
N MET A 140 7.61 0.80 -9.00
CA MET A 140 8.22 0.04 -7.90
C MET A 140 9.43 -0.77 -8.37
N GLY A 141 9.42 -1.24 -9.61
CA GLY A 141 10.49 -2.07 -10.16
C GLY A 141 10.51 -3.48 -9.54
N PRO A 142 11.56 -4.27 -9.85
CA PRO A 142 11.71 -5.61 -9.30
C PRO A 142 12.03 -5.57 -7.80
N ARG A 143 11.79 -6.70 -7.13
CA ARG A 143 12.17 -6.89 -5.73
C ARG A 143 13.69 -6.78 -5.54
N GLY A 144 14.11 -6.39 -4.33
CA GLY A 144 15.51 -6.39 -3.94
C GLY A 144 16.15 -5.01 -3.76
N GLY A 145 15.37 -3.93 -3.71
CA GLY A 145 15.87 -2.57 -3.45
C GLY A 145 16.82 -2.49 -2.25
N SER A 146 16.43 -3.03 -1.10
CA SER A 146 17.28 -3.06 0.10
C SER A 146 18.58 -3.84 -0.10
N GLY A 147 18.53 -4.96 -0.84
CA GLY A 147 19.72 -5.74 -1.17
C GLY A 147 20.67 -4.98 -2.12
N SER A 148 20.13 -4.26 -3.09
CA SER A 148 20.90 -3.39 -3.97
C SER A 148 21.53 -2.22 -3.23
N ILE A 149 20.80 -1.60 -2.30
CA ILE A 149 21.34 -0.55 -1.42
C ILE A 149 22.45 -1.13 -0.55
N ALA A 150 22.23 -2.26 0.13
CA ALA A 150 23.24 -2.90 0.98
C ALA A 150 24.51 -3.26 0.18
N ARG A 151 24.36 -3.78 -1.04
CA ARG A 151 25.48 -4.06 -1.94
C ARG A 151 26.23 -2.79 -2.32
N LEU A 152 25.53 -1.71 -2.64
CA LEU A 152 26.13 -0.42 -2.99
C LEU A 152 26.87 0.20 -1.79
N VAL A 153 26.25 0.18 -0.60
CA VAL A 153 26.88 0.59 0.66
C VAL A 153 28.15 -0.23 0.89
N ARG A 154 28.08 -1.56 0.72
CA ARG A 154 29.27 -2.40 0.83
C ARG A 154 30.33 -2.01 -0.18
N GLN A 155 30.00 -1.91 -1.46
CA GLN A 155 30.97 -1.61 -2.53
C GLN A 155 31.62 -0.23 -2.40
N ARG A 156 30.83 0.78 -1.99
CA ARG A 156 31.30 2.16 -1.95
C ARG A 156 31.90 2.50 -0.60
N LEU A 157 31.20 2.16 0.48
CA LEU A 157 31.54 2.63 1.81
C LEU A 157 32.26 1.59 2.65
N LEU A 158 32.27 0.29 2.29
CA LEU A 158 32.91 -0.74 3.12
C LEU A 158 34.04 -1.47 2.35
N GLN A 159 35.17 -1.68 2.99
CA GLN A 159 36.23 -2.57 2.50
C GLN A 159 35.87 -4.04 2.80
N PRO A 160 36.61 -5.05 2.29
CA PRO A 160 36.28 -6.47 2.46
C PRO A 160 36.14 -6.97 3.92
N HIS A 161 36.37 -6.14 4.92
CA HIS A 161 36.36 -6.46 6.35
C HIS A 161 35.40 -5.56 7.17
N GLY A 162 34.52 -4.80 6.51
CA GLY A 162 33.56 -3.89 7.17
C GLY A 162 34.13 -2.51 7.57
N ILE A 163 35.35 -2.19 7.14
CA ILE A 163 36.02 -0.90 7.41
C ILE A 163 35.53 0.16 6.43
N ILE A 164 35.33 1.39 6.88
CA ILE A 164 34.84 2.47 6.00
C ILE A 164 35.90 2.84 4.95
N ASN A 165 35.51 2.95 3.69
CA ASN A 165 36.39 3.43 2.61
C ASN A 165 36.52 4.97 2.66
N PRO A 166 37.67 5.53 3.08
CA PRO A 166 37.79 6.97 3.34
C PRO A 166 37.72 7.83 2.07
N THR A 167 37.96 7.26 0.89
CA THR A 167 37.93 7.99 -0.40
C THR A 167 36.54 8.03 -1.05
N ALA A 168 35.54 7.31 -0.52
CA ALA A 168 34.24 7.16 -1.16
C ALA A 168 33.28 8.33 -0.94
N LEU A 169 33.51 9.16 0.08
CA LEU A 169 32.61 10.26 0.48
C LEU A 169 32.70 11.50 -0.44
N SER A 170 33.75 11.64 -1.24
CA SER A 170 34.01 12.83 -2.07
C SER A 170 33.25 12.87 -3.40
N SER A 171 32.59 11.79 -3.80
CA SER A 171 32.02 11.62 -5.15
C SER A 171 30.50 11.37 -5.18
N TRP A 172 29.77 11.75 -4.11
CA TRP A 172 28.31 11.55 -4.09
C TRP A 172 27.64 12.33 -5.22
N PRO A 173 26.98 11.68 -6.20
CA PRO A 173 26.24 12.42 -7.20
C PRO A 173 25.03 13.03 -6.50
N SER A 174 25.03 14.35 -6.37
CA SER A 174 23.82 15.10 -6.04
C SER A 174 22.73 14.69 -7.03
N PRO A 175 21.51 14.31 -6.58
CA PRO A 175 20.43 14.04 -7.50
C PRO A 175 20.07 15.36 -8.20
N SER A 176 20.60 15.57 -9.41
CA SER A 176 20.26 16.74 -10.20
C SER A 176 18.77 16.70 -10.51
N LYS A 177 18.09 17.82 -10.31
CA LYS A 177 16.65 18.01 -10.60
C LYS A 177 16.32 17.95 -12.10
N GLU A 178 17.27 17.57 -12.95
CA GLU A 178 17.23 17.74 -14.41
C GLU A 178 16.38 16.70 -15.14
N HIS A 179 16.10 15.54 -14.54
CA HIS A 179 15.30 14.48 -15.18
C HIS A 179 13.85 14.37 -14.65
N MET A 180 13.33 15.45 -14.05
CA MET A 180 11.95 15.52 -13.52
C MET A 180 11.04 16.52 -14.25
N ARG A 181 11.21 16.68 -15.56
CA ARG A 181 10.22 17.35 -16.42
C ARG A 181 9.33 16.32 -17.11
#